data_AF-A0A918BZ27-F1
#
_entry.id   AF-A0A918BZ27-F1
#
_cell.length_a   1.000
_cell.length_b   1.000
_cell.length_c   1.000
_cell.angle_alpha   90.00
_cell.angle_beta   90.00
_cell.angle_gamma   90.00
#
_symmetry.space_group_name_H-M   'P 1'
#
loop_
_entity.id
_entity.type
_entity.pdbx_description
1 polymer ?
#
loop_
_entity_poly.entity_id
_entity_poly.type
_entity_poly.pdbx_seq_one_letter_code
_entity_poly.pdbx_strand_id
1 'polypeptide(L)'
;METRSQPARQERGHRGHELDAQLNFAQPMSRALALEALRPWGAEPELYGQGDEIRAARLTGALDPALVTELLRAGLEGGLYRSAELGRRGFLRSGTGFTEWMPWRRNVVVPRTQLERVELKEGLRYLVE
;
A
#
# COMPACT_ATOMS: atom_id res chain seq x y z
N MET A 1 -20.23 -30.21 -13.91
CA MET A 1 -20.65 -28.81 -13.79
C MET A 1 -19.43 -28.01 -13.38
N GLU A 2 -18.81 -27.31 -14.32
CA GLU A 2 -17.59 -26.51 -14.08
C GLU A 2 -18.00 -25.12 -13.59
N THR A 3 -17.68 -24.80 -12.34
CA THR A 3 -17.87 -23.47 -11.77
C THR A 3 -16.74 -22.57 -12.28
N ARG A 4 -17.00 -21.80 -13.35
CA ARG A 4 -16.09 -20.74 -13.79
C ARG A 4 -16.11 -19.62 -12.75
N SER A 5 -15.04 -19.49 -11.95
CA SER A 5 -14.80 -18.30 -11.14
C SER A 5 -14.70 -17.07 -12.05
N GLN A 6 -15.70 -16.21 -12.01
CA GLN A 6 -15.66 -14.92 -12.70
C GLN A 6 -14.68 -13.99 -11.98
N PRO A 7 -13.87 -13.20 -12.71
CA PRO A 7 -13.07 -12.14 -12.11
C PRO A 7 -14.00 -11.12 -11.44
N ALA A 8 -13.67 -10.71 -10.22
CA ALA A 8 -14.44 -9.75 -9.43
C ALA A 8 -14.72 -8.49 -10.27
N ARG A 9 -15.97 -8.34 -10.70
CA ARG A 9 -16.43 -7.22 -11.51
C ARG A 9 -16.27 -5.95 -10.68
N GLN A 10 -15.36 -5.06 -11.08
CA GLN A 10 -15.20 -3.75 -10.43
C GLN A 10 -16.55 -3.02 -10.45
N GLU A 11 -17.15 -2.85 -9.26
CA GLU A 11 -18.45 -2.21 -9.11
C GLU A 11 -18.33 -0.70 -9.41
N ARG A 12 -19.03 -0.28 -10.46
CA ARG A 12 -19.13 1.09 -10.93
C ARG A 12 -19.97 1.93 -9.97
N GLY A 13 -19.52 3.13 -9.60
CA GLY A 13 -20.27 4.01 -8.69
C GLY A 13 -20.16 3.62 -7.21
N HIS A 14 -19.10 2.92 -6.82
CA HIS A 14 -18.88 2.44 -5.47
C HIS A 14 -17.96 3.37 -4.68
N ARG A 15 -18.32 3.63 -3.41
CA ARG A 15 -17.45 4.27 -2.43
C ARG A 15 -16.87 3.21 -1.51
N GLY A 16 -15.59 3.28 -1.21
CA GLY A 16 -14.93 2.27 -0.38
C GLY A 16 -13.68 2.79 0.30
N HIS A 17 -12.99 1.87 0.97
CA HIS A 17 -11.67 2.11 1.53
C HIS A 17 -10.75 0.97 1.11
N GLU A 18 -9.59 1.33 0.58
CA GLU A 18 -8.55 0.38 0.20
C GLU A 18 -7.19 0.86 0.70
N LEU A 19 -6.20 -0.04 0.72
CA LEU A 19 -4.87 0.34 1.15
C LEU A 19 -4.32 1.40 0.19
N ASP A 20 -3.69 2.42 0.76
CA ASP A 20 -2.76 3.32 0.07
C ASP A 20 -1.49 3.33 0.92
N ALA A 21 -0.41 2.73 0.41
CA ALA A 21 0.85 2.56 1.11
C ALA A 21 2.02 3.07 0.26
N GLN A 22 2.70 4.09 0.76
CA GLN A 22 3.97 4.59 0.26
C GLN A 22 5.10 3.96 1.08
N LEU A 23 5.93 3.15 0.43
CA LEU A 23 7.09 2.49 1.02
C LEU A 23 8.36 3.19 0.59
N ASN A 24 9.15 3.66 1.53
CA ASN A 24 10.41 4.35 1.25
C ASN A 24 11.57 3.39 1.50
N PHE A 25 12.31 3.02 0.46
CA PHE A 25 13.43 2.08 0.58
C PHE A 25 14.60 2.68 1.38
N ALA A 26 15.29 1.86 2.17
CA ALA A 26 16.44 2.33 2.96
C ALA A 26 17.63 2.75 2.09
N GLN A 27 17.83 2.03 0.98
CA GLN A 27 18.78 2.37 -0.05
C GLN A 27 18.10 2.32 -1.42
N PRO A 28 18.55 3.11 -2.40
CA PRO A 28 18.09 2.96 -3.76
C PRO A 28 18.42 1.57 -4.31
N MET A 29 17.55 1.03 -5.15
CA MET A 29 17.74 -0.30 -5.76
C MET A 29 17.26 -0.35 -7.20
N SER A 30 17.70 -1.38 -7.95
CA SER A 30 17.25 -1.59 -9.33
C SER A 30 15.74 -1.80 -9.41
N ARG A 31 15.13 -1.48 -10.55
CA ARG A 31 13.70 -1.77 -10.80
C ARG A 31 13.39 -3.25 -10.59
N ALA A 32 14.26 -4.13 -11.08
CA ALA A 32 14.07 -5.58 -10.94
C ALA A 32 14.08 -6.01 -9.47
N LEU A 33 15.01 -5.50 -8.67
CA LEU A 33 15.09 -5.82 -7.24
C LEU A 33 13.89 -5.26 -6.46
N ALA A 34 13.45 -4.03 -6.78
CA ALA A 34 12.26 -3.45 -6.18
C ALA A 34 11.01 -4.30 -6.45
N LEU A 35 10.81 -4.76 -7.69
CA LEU A 35 9.69 -5.64 -8.04
C LEU A 35 9.74 -6.99 -7.30
N GLU A 36 10.94 -7.58 -7.20
CA GLU A 36 11.14 -8.83 -6.46
C GLU A 36 10.79 -8.66 -4.97
N ALA A 37 11.31 -7.59 -4.35
CA ALA A 37 11.07 -7.28 -2.94
C ALA A 37 9.60 -6.96 -2.63
N LEU A 38 8.86 -6.43 -3.60
CA LEU A 38 7.44 -6.07 -3.44
C LEU A 38 6.47 -7.18 -3.84
N ARG A 39 6.94 -8.26 -4.48
CA ARG A 39 6.08 -9.40 -4.87
C ARG A 39 5.20 -9.93 -3.72
N PRO A 40 5.69 -10.08 -2.47
CA PRO A 40 4.87 -10.59 -1.37
C PRO A 40 3.63 -9.74 -1.05
N TRP A 41 3.62 -8.46 -1.42
CA TRP A 41 2.47 -7.57 -1.22
C TRP A 41 1.28 -7.93 -2.11
N GLY A 42 1.48 -8.66 -3.20
CA GLY A 42 0.38 -9.09 -4.08
C GLY A 42 -0.36 -7.95 -4.78
N ALA A 43 0.20 -6.74 -4.80
CA ALA A 43 -0.32 -5.59 -5.52
C ALA A 43 0.71 -5.08 -6.53
N GLU A 44 0.23 -4.57 -7.67
CA GLU A 44 1.09 -3.96 -8.68
C GLU A 44 1.68 -2.66 -8.13
N PRO A 45 3.02 -2.53 -8.00
CA PRO A 45 3.63 -1.36 -7.42
C PRO A 45 3.81 -0.25 -8.44
N GLU A 46 3.46 0.97 -8.04
CA GLU A 46 3.88 2.18 -8.74
C GLU A 46 5.27 2.57 -8.21
N LEU A 47 6.31 2.45 -9.04
CA LEU A 47 7.70 2.67 -8.63
C LEU A 47 8.15 4.12 -8.85
N TYR A 48 8.86 4.68 -7.88
CA TYR A 48 9.35 6.06 -7.89
C TYR A 48 10.88 6.09 -7.85
N GLY A 49 11.49 6.79 -8.80
CA GLY A 49 12.93 6.82 -9.00
C GLY A 49 13.33 7.50 -10.30
N GLN A 50 14.64 7.48 -10.60
CA GLN A 50 15.17 7.96 -11.88
C GLN A 50 15.90 6.81 -12.60
N GLY A 51 15.53 6.54 -13.84
CA GLY A 51 16.09 5.43 -14.61
C GLY A 51 15.83 4.09 -13.91
N ASP A 52 16.91 3.35 -13.64
CA ASP A 52 16.85 2.08 -12.90
C ASP A 52 16.99 2.27 -11.38
N GLU A 53 17.20 3.49 -10.88
CA GLU A 53 17.37 3.75 -9.45
C GLU A 53 16.04 4.07 -8.76
N ILE A 54 15.44 3.06 -8.13
CA ILE A 54 14.16 3.15 -7.42
C ILE A 54 14.38 3.44 -5.93
N ARG A 55 13.65 4.44 -5.40
CA ARG A 55 13.79 4.94 -4.02
C ARG A 55 12.53 4.78 -3.18
N ALA A 56 11.39 4.57 -3.82
CA ALA A 56 10.13 4.32 -3.16
C ALA A 56 9.16 3.57 -4.08
N ALA A 57 8.11 3.02 -3.49
CA ALA A 57 7.00 2.42 -4.20
C ALA A 57 5.68 2.78 -3.54
N ARG A 58 4.62 2.91 -4.35
CA ARG A 58 3.25 3.03 -3.88
C ARG A 58 2.48 1.77 -4.22
N LEU A 59 1.78 1.24 -3.23
CA LEU A 59 0.90 0.09 -3.36
C LEU A 59 -0.53 0.55 -3.05
N THR A 60 -1.47 0.21 -3.93
CA THR A 60 -2.88 0.47 -3.70
C THR A 60 -3.70 -0.78 -3.93
N GLY A 61 -4.82 -0.92 -3.22
CA GLY A 61 -5.78 -1.99 -3.47
C GLY A 61 -6.32 -2.68 -2.23
N ALA A 62 -7.16 -3.69 -2.45
CA ALA A 62 -7.75 -4.50 -1.40
C ALA A 62 -6.73 -5.53 -0.88
N LEU A 63 -5.93 -5.13 0.10
CA LEU A 63 -4.96 -5.98 0.77
C LEU A 63 -5.44 -6.35 2.18
N ASP A 64 -5.14 -7.57 2.60
CA ASP A 64 -5.45 -8.05 3.95
C ASP A 64 -4.65 -7.23 4.99
N PRO A 65 -5.32 -6.55 5.94
CA PRO A 65 -4.66 -5.78 6.99
C PRO A 65 -3.61 -6.58 7.79
N ALA A 66 -3.83 -7.88 8.01
CA ALA A 66 -2.89 -8.72 8.73
C ALA A 66 -1.59 -8.90 7.94
N LEU A 67 -1.71 -9.25 6.65
CA LEU A 67 -0.58 -9.37 5.73
C LEU A 67 0.18 -8.04 5.59
N VAL A 68 -0.53 -6.91 5.46
CA VAL A 68 0.09 -5.58 5.38
C VAL A 68 0.95 -5.31 6.62
N THR A 69 0.44 -5.63 7.80
CA THR A 69 1.15 -5.41 9.07
C THR A 69 2.40 -6.30 9.15
N GLU A 70 2.28 -7.57 8.76
CA GLU A 70 3.41 -8.51 8.72
C GLU A 70 4.52 -8.06 7.77
N LEU A 71 4.17 -7.72 6.52
CA LEU A 71 5.13 -7.29 5.50
C LEU A 71 5.77 -5.94 5.85
N LEU A 72 4.99 -5.00 6.39
CA LEU A 72 5.52 -3.73 6.86
C LEU A 72 6.56 -3.94 7.96
N ARG A 73 6.24 -4.78 8.96
CA ARG A 73 7.15 -5.10 10.06
C ARG A 73 8.42 -5.74 9.53
N ALA A 74 8.30 -6.81 8.72
CA ALA A 74 9.44 -7.50 8.15
C ALA A 74 10.35 -6.55 7.35
N GLY A 75 9.76 -5.66 6.54
CA GLY A 75 10.54 -4.71 5.74
C GLY A 75 11.20 -3.59 6.55
N LEU A 76 10.56 -3.09 7.62
CA LEU A 76 11.15 -2.06 8.48
C LEU A 76 12.22 -2.63 9.42
N GLU A 77 11.98 -3.80 10.02
CA GLU A 77 12.94 -4.46 10.92
C GLU A 77 14.12 -5.06 10.14
N GLY A 78 13.86 -5.63 8.95
CA GLY A 78 14.89 -6.15 8.05
C GLY A 78 15.69 -5.08 7.31
N GLY A 79 15.38 -3.79 7.50
CA GLY A 79 16.12 -2.68 6.90
C GLY A 79 15.85 -2.46 5.41
N LEU A 80 14.83 -3.09 4.83
CA LEU A 80 14.41 -2.83 3.45
C LEU A 80 13.80 -1.43 3.31
N TYR A 81 13.03 -0.99 4.31
CA TYR A 81 12.38 0.32 4.34
C TYR A 81 13.03 1.23 5.39
N ARG A 82 13.25 2.51 5.04
CA ARG A 82 13.61 3.55 6.01
C ARG A 82 12.39 4.10 6.74
N SER A 83 11.27 4.19 6.03
CA SER A 83 9.99 4.69 6.53
C SER A 83 8.86 4.18 5.65
N ALA A 84 7.63 4.32 6.14
CA ALA A 84 6.44 4.02 5.36
C ALA A 84 5.31 4.98 5.72
N GLU A 85 4.43 5.22 4.77
CA GLU A 85 3.19 5.93 5.01
C GLU A 85 2.05 5.09 4.49
N LEU A 86 1.09 4.74 5.33
CA LEU A 86 0.05 3.81 4.92
C LEU A 86 -1.27 4.01 5.65
N GLY A 87 -2.35 3.58 5.02
CA GLY A 87 -3.66 3.59 5.64
C GLY A 87 -4.74 3.06 4.71
N ARG A 88 -5.95 2.88 5.24
CA ARG A 88 -7.13 2.58 4.43
C ARG A 88 -7.74 3.89 3.94
N ARG A 89 -7.41 4.29 2.72
CA ARG A 89 -7.84 5.56 2.12
C ARG A 89 -9.22 5.42 1.50
N GLY A 90 -10.08 6.39 1.78
CA GLY A 90 -11.39 6.46 1.14
C GLY A 90 -11.26 6.77 -0.35
N PHE A 91 -12.10 6.17 -1.17
CA PHE A 91 -12.18 6.46 -2.60
C PHE A 91 -13.62 6.51 -3.09
N LEU A 92 -13.81 7.20 -4.21
CA LEU A 92 -15.01 7.20 -5.02
C LEU A 92 -14.67 6.72 -6.43
N ARG A 93 -15.19 5.54 -6.83
CA ARG A 93 -15.02 5.02 -8.20
C ARG A 93 -16.17 5.46 -9.07
N SER A 94 -15.87 6.24 -10.10
CA SER A 94 -16.86 6.65 -11.09
C SER A 94 -17.37 5.44 -11.89
N GLY A 95 -18.51 5.62 -12.57
CA GLY A 95 -19.03 4.60 -13.48
C GLY A 95 -18.15 4.35 -14.72
N THR A 96 -17.19 5.23 -14.99
CA THR A 96 -16.22 5.15 -16.09
C THR A 96 -14.86 4.61 -15.65
N GLY A 97 -14.70 4.22 -14.38
CA GLY A 97 -13.47 3.61 -13.85
C GLY A 97 -12.43 4.60 -13.30
N PHE A 98 -12.74 5.89 -13.27
CA PHE A 98 -11.89 6.88 -12.60
C PHE A 98 -12.02 6.73 -11.08
N THR A 99 -10.90 6.66 -10.37
CA THR A 99 -10.88 6.61 -8.90
C THR A 99 -10.48 7.96 -8.35
N GLU A 100 -11.42 8.63 -7.68
CA GLU A 100 -11.15 9.84 -6.92
C GLU A 100 -10.80 9.45 -5.48
N TRP A 101 -9.62 9.86 -5.03
CA TRP A 101 -9.15 9.56 -3.68
C TRP A 101 -9.55 10.65 -2.71
N MET A 102 -10.26 10.25 -1.65
CA MET A 102 -10.70 11.17 -0.60
C MET A 102 -9.50 11.65 0.24
N PRO A 103 -9.59 12.85 0.84
CA PRO A 103 -8.58 13.32 1.77
C PRO A 103 -8.51 12.40 3.01
N TRP A 104 -7.31 12.31 3.59
CA TRP A 104 -7.13 11.67 4.89
C TRP A 104 -7.85 12.47 5.96
N ARG A 105 -8.54 11.77 6.87
CA ARG A 105 -9.21 12.41 8.01
C ARG A 105 -8.20 12.91 9.03
N ARG A 106 -7.13 12.16 9.25
CA ARG A 106 -6.07 12.47 10.20
C ARG A 106 -4.80 11.68 9.90
N ASN A 107 -3.66 12.28 10.24
CA ASN A 107 -2.37 11.62 10.27
C ASN A 107 -2.01 11.18 11.69
N VAL A 108 -1.37 10.01 11.80
CA VAL A 108 -0.86 9.45 13.06
C VAL A 108 0.61 9.13 12.87
N VAL A 109 1.49 9.79 13.62
CA VAL A 109 2.92 9.47 13.62
C VAL A 109 3.15 8.28 14.55
N VAL A 110 3.84 7.27 14.03
CA VAL A 110 4.14 6.02 14.73
C VAL A 110 5.65 5.78 14.66
N PRO A 111 6.35 5.73 15.81
CA PRO A 111 7.74 5.33 15.82
C PRO A 111 7.91 3.94 15.23
N ARG A 112 9.01 3.68 14.51
CA ARG A 112 9.35 2.34 13.99
C ARG A 112 9.37 1.23 15.05
N THR A 113 9.57 1.57 16.32
CA THR A 113 9.56 0.63 17.44
C THR A 113 8.15 0.29 17.97
N GLN A 114 7.10 0.92 17.44
CA GLN A 114 5.72 0.81 17.93
C GLN A 114 4.72 0.45 16.82
N LEU A 115 5.09 -0.49 15.94
CA LEU A 115 4.27 -0.87 14.79
C LEU A 115 2.91 -1.47 15.16
N GLU A 116 2.74 -1.97 16.39
CA GLU A 116 1.45 -2.40 16.95
C GLU A 116 0.40 -1.28 16.99
N ARG A 117 0.80 -0.01 16.88
CA ARG A 117 -0.11 1.14 16.80
C ARG A 117 -0.69 1.36 15.40
N VAL A 118 -0.21 0.65 14.38
CA VAL A 118 -0.73 0.72 13.00
C VAL A 118 -1.97 -0.15 12.89
N GLU A 119 -3.13 0.39 13.26
CA GLU A 119 -4.40 -0.36 13.26
C GLU A 119 -5.12 -0.34 11.89
N LEU A 120 -4.59 0.38 10.89
CA LEU A 120 -5.18 0.52 9.55
C LEU A 120 -6.65 0.97 9.54
N LYS A 121 -7.07 1.74 10.54
CA LYS A 121 -8.39 2.39 10.60
C LYS A 121 -8.68 3.23 9.34
N GLU A 122 -9.92 3.18 8.89
CA GLU A 122 -10.40 3.89 7.71
C GLU A 122 -10.22 5.42 7.84
N GLY A 123 -9.65 6.02 6.79
CA GLY A 123 -9.38 7.44 6.71
C GLY A 123 -8.20 7.93 7.55
N LEU A 124 -7.48 7.05 8.26
CA LEU A 124 -6.24 7.41 8.95
C LEU A 124 -5.02 7.06 8.10
N ARG A 125 -4.07 7.99 8.00
CA ARG A 125 -2.73 7.76 7.45
C ARG A 125 -1.73 7.65 8.59
N TYR A 126 -1.03 6.53 8.65
CA TYR A 126 0.05 6.28 9.59
C TYR A 126 1.36 6.66 8.93
N LEU A 127 2.15 7.50 9.60
CA LEU A 127 3.50 7.92 9.20
C LEU A 127 4.46 7.16 10.09
N VAL A 128 5.13 6.17 9.53
CA VAL A 128 6.05 5.28 10.25
C VAL A 128 7.48 5.71 9.99
N GLU A 129 8.14 6.27 11.00
CA GLU A 129 9.49 6.84 10.93
C GLU A 129 10.32 6.59 12.19
#